data_AF-A0A972HXE3-F1
#
_entry.id   AF-A0A972HXE3-F1
#
_cell.length_a   1.000
_cell.length_b   1.000
_cell.length_c   1.000
_cell.angle_alpha   90.00
_cell.angle_beta   90.00
_cell.angle_gamma   90.00
#
_symmetry.space_group_name_H-M   'P 1'
#
loop_
_entity.id
_entity.type
_entity.pdbx_description
1 polymer ?
#
loop_
_entity_poly.entity_id
_entity_poly.type
_entity_poly.pdbx_seq_one_letter_code
_entity_poly.pdbx_strand_id
1 'polypeptide(L)'
;MKITFVIIIILGLLFSCSPEQSELENYLLAHPWYGMNIDMDGLYAETQDRLGYIPKLTFEPGGLSTLSMGDDSYECKWKIDKEEKEIIIRGPGIDSRVFIEKSISEGIYSFCFHDLHNYTIYFYK
;
A
#
# COMPACT_ATOMS: atom_id res chain seq x y z
N MET A 1 -13.57 43.09 14.48
CA MET A 1 -12.58 42.01 14.57
C MET A 1 -13.27 40.69 14.91
N LYS A 2 -13.76 39.95 13.91
CA LYS A 2 -14.34 38.59 14.10
C LYS A 2 -13.88 37.56 13.06
N ILE A 3 -13.16 38.02 12.03
CA ILE A 3 -12.79 37.18 10.88
C ILE A 3 -11.48 36.41 11.15
N THR A 4 -10.56 36.98 11.93
CA THR A 4 -9.24 36.37 12.20
C THR A 4 -9.32 35.08 13.03
N PHE A 5 -10.28 34.97 13.95
CA PHE A 5 -10.43 33.77 14.80
C PHE A 5 -11.02 32.57 14.06
N VAL A 6 -11.87 32.81 13.05
CA VAL A 6 -12.50 31.74 12.26
C VAL A 6 -11.49 31.07 11.33
N ILE A 7 -10.52 31.84 10.81
CA ILE A 7 -9.49 31.32 9.90
C ILE A 7 -8.52 30.36 10.62
N ILE A 8 -8.18 30.62 11.89
CA ILE A 8 -7.25 29.78 12.67
C ILE A 8 -7.86 28.40 12.98
N ILE A 9 -9.17 28.35 13.25
CA ILE A 9 -9.87 27.08 13.52
C ILE A 9 -9.98 26.24 12.23
N ILE A 10 -10.23 26.89 11.08
CA ILE A 10 -10.29 26.20 9.79
C ILE A 10 -8.90 25.69 9.37
N LEU A 11 -7.81 26.43 9.62
CA LEU A 11 -6.46 25.93 9.35
C LEU A 11 -6.04 24.80 10.31
N GLY A 12 -6.44 24.85 11.58
CA GLY A 12 -6.11 23.80 12.57
C GLY A 12 -6.82 22.47 12.32
N LEU A 13 -8.02 22.50 11.71
CA LEU A 13 -8.77 21.30 11.33
C LEU A 13 -8.25 20.62 10.06
N LEU A 14 -7.46 21.32 9.24
CA LEU A 14 -6.95 20.78 7.97
C LEU A 14 -5.68 19.93 8.10
N PHE A 15 -5.04 19.89 9.27
CA PHE A 15 -3.77 19.16 9.48
C PHE A 15 -3.74 18.31 10.75
N SER A 16 -4.85 17.68 11.11
CA SER A 16 -4.83 16.60 12.12
C SER A 16 -4.32 15.30 11.49
N CYS A 17 -3.10 15.33 10.96
CA CYS A 17 -2.33 14.13 10.66
C CYS A 17 -1.52 13.82 11.92
N SER A 18 -1.71 12.63 12.52
CA SER A 18 -0.87 12.25 13.66
C SER A 18 0.58 12.10 13.19
N PRO A 19 1.59 12.39 14.03
CA PRO A 19 2.99 12.19 13.67
C PRO A 19 3.26 10.76 13.18
N GLU A 20 2.64 9.77 13.83
CA GLU A 20 2.66 8.36 13.46
C GLU A 20 2.12 8.10 12.03
N GLN A 21 1.05 8.79 11.63
CA GLN A 21 0.52 8.65 10.26
C GLN A 21 1.47 9.23 9.21
N SER A 22 2.09 10.38 9.50
CA SER A 22 3.04 11.00 8.59
C SER A 22 4.30 10.14 8.44
N GLU A 23 4.75 9.51 9.52
CA GLU A 23 5.85 8.54 9.48
C GLU A 23 5.50 7.29 8.65
N LEU A 24 4.30 6.73 8.82
CA LEU A 24 3.85 5.58 8.05
C LEU A 24 3.71 5.91 6.56
N GLU A 25 3.06 7.01 6.22
CA GLU A 25 2.92 7.46 4.84
C GLU A 25 4.30 7.71 4.19
N ASN A 26 5.19 8.43 4.88
CA ASN A 26 6.57 8.61 4.40
C ASN A 26 7.30 7.28 4.22
N TYR A 27 7.08 6.32 5.12
CA TYR A 27 7.67 5.00 5.01
C TYR A 27 7.12 4.22 3.80
N LEU A 28 5.82 4.27 3.52
CA LEU A 28 5.23 3.65 2.33
C LEU A 28 5.77 4.25 1.03
N LEU A 29 5.90 5.57 1.00
CA LEU A 29 6.38 6.34 -0.15
C LEU A 29 7.90 6.22 -0.38
N ALA A 30 8.66 5.83 0.64
CA ALA A 30 10.11 5.77 0.56
C ALA A 30 10.56 4.52 -0.22
N HIS A 31 10.79 4.63 -1.52
CA HIS A 31 11.26 3.56 -2.43
C HIS A 31 10.23 2.47 -2.77
N PRO A 32 10.40 1.77 -3.91
CA PRO A 32 9.57 0.63 -4.27
C PRO A 32 9.69 -0.52 -3.28
N TRP A 33 8.58 -1.21 -3.08
CA TRP A 33 8.47 -2.46 -2.37
C TRP A 33 8.69 -3.62 -3.33
N TYR A 34 9.41 -4.64 -2.89
CA TYR A 34 9.73 -5.81 -3.70
C TYR A 34 8.90 -7.01 -3.25
N GLY A 35 8.30 -7.68 -4.22
CA GLY A 35 7.46 -8.85 -3.99
C GLY A 35 8.25 -10.15 -4.07
N MET A 36 7.78 -11.15 -3.34
CA MET A 36 8.09 -12.56 -3.57
C MET A 36 6.79 -13.28 -3.95
N ASN A 37 6.80 -13.93 -5.11
CA ASN A 37 5.72 -14.81 -5.53
C ASN A 37 5.78 -16.09 -4.69
N ILE A 38 4.65 -16.48 -4.09
CA ILE A 38 4.50 -17.81 -3.51
C ILE A 38 3.61 -18.62 -4.46
N ASP A 39 4.18 -19.70 -4.98
CA ASP A 39 3.49 -20.69 -5.81
C ASP A 39 2.30 -21.25 -5.03
N MET A 40 1.11 -21.25 -5.65
CA MET A 40 -0.08 -21.89 -5.10
C MET A 40 -0.41 -23.10 -5.97
N ASP A 41 -0.71 -24.23 -5.33
CA ASP A 41 -1.04 -25.48 -6.03
C ASP A 41 -2.11 -25.23 -7.11
N GLY A 42 -1.75 -25.50 -8.38
CA GLY A 42 -2.65 -25.34 -9.53
C GLY A 42 -2.34 -24.19 -10.49
N LEU A 43 -1.13 -23.59 -10.46
CA LEU A 43 -0.73 -22.58 -11.45
C LEU A 43 -0.88 -23.06 -12.90
N TYR A 44 -1.53 -22.23 -13.72
CA TYR A 44 -1.59 -22.42 -15.17
C TYR A 44 -0.23 -22.14 -15.82
N ALA A 45 0.01 -22.71 -17.00
CA ALA A 45 1.29 -22.54 -17.72
C ALA A 45 1.62 -21.06 -18.03
N GLU A 46 0.61 -20.27 -18.40
CA GLU A 46 0.74 -18.82 -18.66
C GLU A 46 1.21 -18.01 -17.44
N THR A 47 0.98 -18.56 -16.26
CA THR A 47 1.36 -17.97 -14.99
C THR A 47 2.84 -18.24 -14.71
N GLN A 48 3.35 -19.45 -14.96
CA GLN A 48 4.74 -19.84 -14.65
C GLN A 48 5.80 -18.92 -15.27
N ASP A 49 5.56 -18.38 -16.46
CA ASP A 49 6.47 -17.41 -17.11
C ASP A 49 6.67 -16.14 -16.27
N ARG A 50 5.72 -15.82 -15.38
CA ARG A 50 5.76 -14.65 -14.51
C ARG A 50 6.55 -14.86 -13.21
N LEU A 51 6.81 -16.11 -12.81
CA LEU A 51 7.55 -16.43 -11.57
C LEU A 51 8.99 -15.92 -11.57
N GLY A 52 9.58 -15.69 -12.75
CA GLY A 52 10.93 -15.16 -12.90
C GLY A 52 11.06 -13.65 -12.69
N TYR A 53 9.95 -12.92 -12.60
CA TYR A 53 9.96 -11.47 -12.37
C TYR A 53 9.79 -11.16 -10.90
N ILE A 54 10.56 -10.18 -10.42
CA ILE A 54 10.41 -9.63 -9.08
C ILE A 54 9.28 -8.58 -9.14
N PRO A 55 8.10 -8.84 -8.54
CA PRO A 55 7.03 -7.86 -8.50
C PRO A 55 7.50 -6.58 -7.78
N LYS A 56 6.99 -5.44 -8.22
CA LYS A 56 7.31 -4.14 -7.61
C LYS A 56 6.05 -3.38 -7.30
N LEU A 57 5.87 -2.95 -6.06
CA LEU A 57 4.77 -2.11 -5.63
C LEU A 57 5.32 -0.72 -5.27
N THR A 58 4.84 0.31 -5.94
CA THR A 58 5.22 1.70 -5.68
C THR A 58 4.02 2.45 -5.12
N PHE A 59 4.20 3.16 -4.01
CA PHE A 59 3.21 4.09 -3.48
C PHE A 59 3.50 5.50 -3.98
N GLU A 60 2.44 6.22 -4.32
CA GLU A 60 2.50 7.60 -4.79
C GLU A 60 1.66 8.51 -3.87
N PRO A 61 2.05 9.79 -3.73
CA PRO A 61 1.27 10.76 -2.98
C PRO A 61 -0.17 10.87 -3.49
N GLY A 62 -1.13 11.02 -2.59
CA GLY A 62 -2.55 11.16 -2.97
C GLY A 62 -3.31 9.84 -3.13
N GLY A 63 -2.71 8.71 -2.73
CA GLY A 63 -3.42 7.44 -2.66
C GLY A 63 -3.39 6.62 -3.94
N LEU A 64 -2.48 6.91 -4.87
CA LEU A 64 -2.23 6.07 -6.05
C LEU A 64 -1.05 5.12 -5.78
N SER A 65 -1.11 3.92 -6.33
CA SER A 65 -0.04 2.93 -6.31
C SER A 65 0.06 2.23 -7.64
N THR A 66 1.25 1.78 -7.98
CA THR A 66 1.50 0.98 -9.19
C THR A 66 2.12 -0.35 -8.81
N LEU A 67 1.51 -1.45 -9.25
CA LEU A 67 2.07 -2.79 -9.15
C LEU A 67 2.59 -3.22 -10.52
N SER A 68 3.88 -3.49 -10.64
CA SER A 68 4.51 -4.00 -11.86
C SER A 68 4.92 -5.45 -11.71
N MET A 69 4.61 -6.26 -12.73
CA MET A 69 4.96 -7.68 -12.79
C MET A 69 5.38 -8.05 -14.22
N GLY A 70 6.69 -8.11 -14.46
CA GLY A 70 7.22 -8.25 -15.80
C GLY A 70 6.81 -7.06 -16.67
N ASP A 71 6.14 -7.32 -17.79
CA ASP A 71 5.65 -6.30 -18.72
C ASP A 71 4.27 -5.75 -18.35
N ASP A 72 3.59 -6.35 -17.37
CA ASP A 72 2.28 -5.90 -16.90
C ASP A 72 2.41 -4.82 -15.83
N SER A 73 1.50 -3.84 -15.87
CA SER A 73 1.38 -2.79 -14.87
C SER A 73 -0.07 -2.60 -14.45
N TYR A 74 -0.31 -2.58 -13.14
CA TYR A 74 -1.63 -2.51 -12.52
C TYR A 74 -1.71 -1.27 -11.65
N GLU A 75 -2.61 -0.36 -12.00
CA GLU A 75 -2.92 0.80 -11.16
C GLU A 75 -3.82 0.39 -9.99
N CYS A 76 -3.41 0.80 -8.80
CA CYS A 76 -4.09 0.54 -7.54
C CYS A 76 -4.33 1.85 -6.81
N LYS A 77 -5.35 1.90 -5.96
CA LYS A 77 -5.55 2.96 -4.98
C LYS A 77 -5.25 2.45 -3.60
N TRP A 78 -4.67 3.29 -2.76
CA TRP A 78 -4.39 2.98 -1.38
C TRP A 78 -4.91 4.05 -0.43
N LYS A 79 -5.24 3.64 0.79
CA LYS A 79 -5.53 4.54 1.90
C LYS A 79 -5.13 3.89 3.23
N ILE A 80 -4.89 4.73 4.23
CA ILE A 80 -4.76 4.29 5.64
C ILE A 80 -6.13 4.47 6.28
N ASP A 81 -6.73 3.37 6.75
CA ASP A 81 -7.93 3.39 7.57
C ASP A 81 -7.57 3.55 9.04
N LYS A 82 -8.01 4.65 9.64
CA LYS A 82 -7.58 5.06 10.98
C LYS A 82 -8.34 4.34 12.09
N GLU A 83 -9.59 4.00 11.82
CA GLU A 83 -10.46 3.37 12.82
C GLU A 83 -10.06 1.90 12.98
N GLU A 84 -9.85 1.24 11.85
CA GLU A 84 -9.51 -0.18 11.79
C GLU A 84 -7.98 -0.43 11.83
N LYS A 85 -7.17 0.64 11.82
CA LYS A 85 -5.69 0.58 11.81
C LYS A 85 -5.15 -0.33 10.72
N GLU A 86 -5.63 -0.14 9.51
CA GLU A 86 -5.23 -0.94 8.35
C GLU A 86 -4.78 -0.08 7.17
N ILE A 87 -3.90 -0.63 6.33
CA ILE A 87 -3.62 -0.11 5.00
C ILE A 87 -4.46 -0.91 4.02
N ILE A 88 -5.25 -0.23 3.20
CA ILE A 88 -6.12 -0.86 2.20
C ILE A 88 -5.58 -0.52 0.83
N ILE A 89 -5.42 -1.52 -0.04
CA ILE A 89 -4.97 -1.38 -1.43
C ILE A 89 -5.97 -2.07 -2.35
N ARG A 90 -6.48 -1.36 -3.34
CA ARG A 90 -7.51 -1.85 -4.26
C ARG A 90 -7.21 -1.51 -5.71
N GLY A 91 -7.41 -2.47 -6.60
CA GLY A 91 -7.24 -2.33 -8.04
C GLY A 91 -7.95 -3.46 -8.79
N PRO A 92 -7.88 -3.51 -10.13
CA PRO A 92 -8.39 -4.64 -10.89
C PRO A 92 -7.74 -5.96 -10.42
N GLY A 93 -8.53 -6.86 -9.83
CA GLY A 93 -8.03 -8.13 -9.28
C GLY A 93 -7.21 -8.00 -7.99
N ILE A 94 -7.24 -6.84 -7.32
CA ILE A 94 -6.49 -6.57 -6.09
C ILE A 94 -7.45 -6.05 -5.03
N ASP A 95 -7.58 -6.78 -3.93
CA ASP A 95 -8.21 -6.32 -2.68
C ASP A 95 -7.38 -6.81 -1.51
N SER A 96 -6.50 -5.94 -1.01
CA SER A 96 -5.56 -6.26 0.07
C SER A 96 -5.75 -5.34 1.26
N ARG A 97 -5.61 -5.92 2.45
CA ARG A 97 -5.67 -5.23 3.74
C ARG A 97 -4.51 -5.68 4.61
N VAL A 98 -3.80 -4.73 5.19
CA VAL A 98 -2.67 -4.98 6.09
C VAL A 98 -2.94 -4.31 7.42
N PHE A 99 -3.07 -5.11 8.47
CA PHE A 99 -3.19 -4.60 9.83
C PHE A 99 -1.87 -4.00 10.30
N ILE A 100 -1.95 -2.84 10.92
CA ILE A 100 -0.80 -2.16 11.52
C ILE A 100 -0.62 -2.77 12.93
N GLU A 101 -0.06 -3.98 13.00
CA GLU A 101 0.25 -4.63 14.27
C GLU A 101 1.58 -4.12 14.82
N LYS A 102 1.50 -3.22 15.81
CA LYS A 102 2.58 -2.74 16.68
C LYS A 102 3.79 -2.06 15.99
N SER A 103 3.76 -0.73 16.14
CA SER A 103 4.89 0.18 16.14
C SER A 103 5.67 0.26 14.83
N ILE A 104 5.52 1.41 14.17
CA ILE A 104 6.44 1.93 13.13
C ILE A 104 7.92 1.74 13.51
N SER A 105 8.26 1.71 14.81
CA SER A 105 9.63 1.53 15.28
C SER A 105 10.26 0.16 14.98
N GLU A 106 9.47 -0.87 14.67
CA GLU A 106 10.02 -2.14 14.13
C GLU A 106 10.15 -2.11 12.61
N GLY A 107 9.39 -1.23 11.92
CA GLY A 107 9.61 -0.87 10.53
C GLY A 107 9.46 -2.00 9.52
N ILE A 108 8.78 -3.09 9.88
CA ILE A 108 8.53 -4.24 9.01
C ILE A 108 7.02 -4.31 8.75
N TYR A 109 6.63 -3.98 7.52
CA TYR A 109 5.29 -4.26 7.02
C TYR A 109 5.39 -5.30 5.92
N SER A 110 4.34 -6.08 5.74
CA SER A 110 4.23 -6.96 4.58
C SER A 110 2.85 -6.84 3.97
N PHE A 111 2.79 -6.78 2.64
CA PHE A 111 1.53 -6.73 1.91
C PHE A 111 1.31 -8.07 1.22
N CYS A 112 0.15 -8.67 1.46
CA CYS A 112 -0.26 -9.91 0.83
C CYS A 112 -1.36 -9.63 -0.19
N PHE A 113 -1.06 -9.82 -1.47
CA PHE A 113 -2.04 -9.66 -2.55
C PHE A 113 -2.50 -11.05 -2.99
N HIS A 114 -3.79 -11.32 -2.83
CA HIS A 114 -4.41 -12.58 -3.25
C HIS A 114 -5.04 -12.44 -4.63
N ASP A 115 -5.05 -13.56 -5.35
CA ASP A 115 -5.85 -13.78 -6.57
C ASP A 115 -5.46 -12.91 -7.78
N LEU A 116 -4.27 -12.32 -7.74
CA LEU A 116 -3.68 -11.68 -8.90
C LEU A 116 -3.11 -12.76 -9.83
N HIS A 117 -3.96 -13.29 -10.72
CA HIS A 117 -3.64 -14.44 -11.59
C HIS A 117 -3.36 -15.75 -10.83
N ASN A 118 -4.11 -16.06 -9.77
CA ASN A 118 -3.90 -17.24 -8.91
C ASN A 118 -2.58 -17.23 -8.09
N TYR A 119 -1.95 -16.06 -7.92
CA TYR A 119 -0.80 -15.90 -7.04
C TYR A 119 -1.15 -15.33 -5.68
N THR A 120 -0.30 -15.66 -4.72
CA THR A 120 -0.10 -14.82 -3.54
C THR A 120 1.26 -14.14 -3.62
N ILE A 121 1.29 -12.82 -3.49
CA ILE A 121 2.53 -12.04 -3.51
C ILE A 121 2.71 -11.36 -2.16
N TYR A 122 3.89 -11.57 -1.56
CA TYR A 122 4.30 -10.89 -0.34
C TYR A 122 5.28 -9.78 -0.66
N PHE A 123 4.90 -8.54 -0.38
CA PHE A 123 5.79 -7.39 -0.51
C PHE A 123 6.52 -7.13 0.79
N TYR A 124 7.81 -6.81 0.67
CA TYR A 124 8.67 -6.39 1.76
C TYR A 124 9.57 -5.24 1.27
N LYS A 125 10.26 -4.61 2.21
CA LYS A 125 11.13 -3.47 1.98
C LYS A 125 12.53 -3.74 2.52
#